data_AF-M0AAK0-F1
#
_entry.id   AF-M0AAK0-F1
#
_cell.length_a   1.000
_cell.length_b   1.000
_cell.length_c   1.000
_cell.angle_alpha   90.00
_cell.angle_beta   90.00
_cell.angle_gamma   90.00
#
_symmetry.space_group_name_H-M   'P 1'
#
loop_
_entity.id
_entity.type
_entity.pdbx_description
1 polymer ?
#
loop_
_entity_poly.entity_id
_entity_poly.type
_entity_poly.pdbx_seq_one_letter_code
_entity_poly.pdbx_strand_id
1 'polypeptide(L)' 'MDIPTDRLLIMLVVATGFAIVTGGWAAALVQAEMSGIEEIVLRVGIGALFFAVLLGFWYVFTQVDRDHDPEREST' A
#
# COMPACT_ATOMS: atom_id res chain seq x y z
N MET A 1 23.22 3.23 2.17
CA MET A 1 21.91 3.31 1.49
C MET A 1 21.02 4.09 2.43
N ASP A 2 21.16 5.41 2.38
CA ASP A 2 20.45 6.35 3.23
C ASP A 2 19.09 6.60 2.60
N ILE A 3 18.16 5.65 2.79
CA ILE A 3 16.76 5.91 2.46
C ILE A 3 16.31 6.98 3.45
N PRO A 4 15.79 8.14 3.00
CA PRO A 4 15.35 9.19 3.90
C PRO A 4 14.32 8.61 4.88
N THR A 5 14.64 8.62 6.18
CA THR A 5 13.78 8.08 7.24
C THR A 5 12.36 8.66 7.17
N ASP A 6 12.24 9.92 6.74
CA ASP A 6 10.97 10.62 6.54
C ASP A 6 10.09 9.96 5.49
N ARG A 7 10.68 9.47 4.39
CA ARG A 7 9.96 8.77 3.32
C ARG A 7 9.44 7.41 3.80
N LEU A 8 10.24 6.70 4.60
CA LEU A 8 9.81 5.46 5.24
C LEU A 8 8.67 5.70 6.24
N LEU A 9 8.73 6.77 7.03
CA LEU A 9 7.70 7.13 8.00
C LEU A 9 6.37 7.51 7.33
N ILE A 10 6.40 8.35 6.30
CA ILE A 10 5.20 8.72 5.54
C ILE A 10 4.58 7.48 4.91
N MET A 11 5.40 6.62 4.31
CA MET A 11 4.90 5.40 3.70
C MET A 11 4.32 4.44 4.75
N LEU A 12 4.92 4.33 5.94
CA LEU A 12 4.39 3.55 7.05
C LEU A 12 3.01 4.08 7.48
N VAL A 13 2.86 5.40 7.61
CA VAL A 13 1.58 6.04 8.01
C VAL A 13 0.51 5.80 6.95
N VAL A 14 0.82 6.02 5.67
CA VAL A 14 -0.12 5.79 4.56
C VAL A 14 -0.50 4.32 4.47
N ALA A 15 0.47 3.41 4.55
CA ALA A 15 0.23 1.97 4.53
C ALA A 15 -0.66 1.51 5.70
N THR A 16 -0.39 2.02 6.90
CA THR A 16 -1.15 1.67 8.11
C THR A 16 -2.56 2.23 8.06
N GLY A 17 -2.73 3.49 7.65
CA GLY A 17 -4.04 4.11 7.47
C GLY A 17 -4.88 3.38 6.42
N PHE A 18 -4.26 3.03 5.29
CA PHE A 18 -4.92 2.25 4.26
C PHE A 18 -5.32 0.86 4.77
N ALA A 19 -4.42 0.16 5.48
CA ALA A 19 -4.68 -1.16 6.07
C ALA A 19 -5.86 -1.15 7.04
N ILE A 20 -6.00 -0.11 7.86
CA ILE A 20 -7.13 0.01 8.81
C ILE A 20 -8.44 0.22 8.05
N VAL A 21 -8.44 1.12 7.06
CA VAL A 21 -9.65 1.45 6.28
C VAL A 21 -10.09 0.26 5.43
N THR A 22 -9.18 -0.32 4.63
CA THR A 22 -9.51 -1.47 3.80
C THR A 22 -9.71 -2.74 4.61
N GLY A 23 -8.94 -2.96 5.68
CA GLY A 23 -9.09 -4.13 6.55
C GLY A 23 -10.42 -4.13 7.30
N GLY A 24 -10.82 -2.97 7.84
CA GLY A 24 -12.12 -2.81 8.51
C GLY A 24 -13.30 -2.98 7.55
N TRP A 25 -13.21 -2.39 6.36
CA TRP A 25 -14.27 -2.50 5.34
C TRP A 25 -14.36 -3.90 4.74
N ALA A 26 -13.22 -4.53 4.44
CA ALA A 26 -13.14 -5.89 3.92
C ALA A 26 -13.65 -6.94 4.93
N ALA A 27 -13.25 -6.84 6.20
CA ALA A 27 -13.69 -7.78 7.22
C ALA A 27 -15.21 -7.71 7.42
N ALA A 28 -15.78 -6.50 7.37
CA ALA A 28 -17.22 -6.30 7.48
C ALA A 28 -18.00 -6.87 6.27
N LEU A 29 -17.49 -6.72 5.05
CA LEU A 29 -18.11 -7.27 3.83
C LEU A 29 -18.03 -8.80 3.78
N VAL A 30 -16.88 -9.38 4.11
CA VAL A 30 -16.69 -10.83 4.10
C VAL A 30 -17.64 -11.52 5.10
N GLN A 31 -17.85 -10.91 6.27
CA GLN A 31 -18.70 -11.48 7.31
C GLN A 31 -20.21 -11.32 7.03
N ALA A 32 -20.59 -10.42 6.11
CA ALA A 32 -21.99 -10.12 5.83
C ALA A 32 -22.65 -11.06 4.80
N GLU A 33 -21.89 -11.65 3.86
CA GLU A 33 -22.51 -12.26 2.66
C GLU A 33 -22.23 -13.75 2.40
N MET A 34 -21.17 -14.40 2.93
CA MET A 34 -20.82 -15.76 2.48
C MET A 34 -20.33 -16.69 3.58
N SER A 35 -20.78 -17.95 3.54
CA SER A 35 -20.23 -19.05 4.33
C SER A 35 -19.67 -20.12 3.37
N GLY A 36 -18.36 -20.41 3.46
CA GLY A 36 -17.71 -21.47 2.66
C GLY A 36 -16.40 -21.05 1.97
N ILE A 37 -16.03 -21.78 0.90
CA ILE A 37 -14.77 -21.60 0.14
C ILE A 37 -14.67 -20.19 -0.48
N GLU A 38 -15.81 -19.58 -0.78
CA GLU A 38 -15.88 -18.23 -1.34
C GLU A 38 -15.34 -17.17 -0.36
N GLU A 39 -15.48 -17.39 0.97
CA GLU A 39 -14.89 -16.52 1.99
C GLU A 39 -13.35 -16.48 1.88
N ILE A 40 -12.73 -17.63 1.60
CA ILE A 40 -11.29 -17.78 1.47
C ILE A 40 -10.81 -17.06 0.20
N VAL A 41 -11.50 -17.26 -0.92
CA VAL A 41 -11.18 -16.60 -2.19
C VAL A 41 -11.31 -15.08 -2.04
N LEU A 42 -12.36 -14.59 -1.39
CA LEU A 42 -12.55 -13.15 -1.15
C LEU A 42 -11.43 -12.59 -0.27
N ARG A 43 -11.08 -13.26 0.83
CA ARG A 43 -9.97 -12.84 1.72
C ARG A 43 -8.65 -12.77 0.98
N VAL A 44 -8.33 -13.79 0.18
CA VAL A 44 -7.10 -13.83 -0.62
C VAL A 44 -7.10 -12.73 -1.68
N GLY A 45 -8.24 -12.51 -2.35
CA GLY A 45 -8.40 -11.43 -3.34
C GLY A 45 -8.20 -10.03 -2.74
N ILE A 46 -8.79 -9.78 -1.57
CA ILE A 46 -8.62 -8.53 -0.83
C ILE A 46 -7.16 -8.37 -0.39
N GLY A 47 -6.53 -9.43 0.11
CA GLY A 47 -5.11 -9.40 0.47
C GLY A 47 -4.21 -9.07 -0.72
N ALA A 48 -4.45 -9.70 -1.88
CA ALA A 48 -3.72 -9.44 -3.11
C ALA A 48 -3.91 -7.99 -3.58
N LEU A 49 -5.14 -7.47 -3.55
CA LEU A 49 -5.44 -6.08 -3.90
C LEU A 49 -4.73 -5.10 -2.96
N PHE A 50 -4.73 -5.37 -1.65
CA PHE A 50 -4.02 -4.57 -0.67
C PHE A 50 -2.52 -4.48 -0.98
N PHE A 51 -1.88 -5.62 -1.28
CA PHE A 51 -0.48 -5.64 -1.70
C PHE A 51 -0.23 -4.88 -3.01
N ALA A 52 -1.12 -5.01 -3.99
CA ALA A 52 -1.00 -4.27 -5.25
C ALA A 52 -1.05 -2.74 -5.03
N VAL A 53 -1.91 -2.27 -4.13
CA VAL A 53 -1.99 -0.85 -3.78
C VAL A 53 -0.71 -0.38 -3.09
N LEU A 54 -0.18 -1.15 -2.13
CA LEU A 54 1.10 -0.81 -1.48
C LEU A 54 2.25 -0.70 -2.47
N LEU A 55 2.35 -1.65 -3.42
CA LEU A 55 3.35 -1.61 -4.48
C LEU A 55 3.16 -0.39 -5.40
N GLY A 56 1.92 -0.03 -5.71
CA GLY A 56 1.60 1.17 -6.48
C GLY A 56 2.07 2.45 -5.77
N PHE A 57 1.79 2.59 -4.47
CA PHE A 57 2.29 3.70 -3.68
C PHE A 57 3.82 3.73 -3.64
N TRP A 58 4.48 2.59 -3.39
CA TRP A 58 5.94 2.50 -3.44
C TRP A 58 6.50 3.01 -4.77
N TYR A 59 5.89 2.58 -5.88
CA TYR A 59 6.30 2.98 -7.22
C TYR A 59 6.15 4.49 -7.45
N VAL A 60 4.98 5.06 -7.13
CA VAL A 60 4.71 6.50 -7.30
C VAL A 60 5.67 7.34 -6.45
N PHE A 61 5.84 7.00 -5.18
CA PHE A 61 6.78 7.71 -4.30
C PHE A 61 8.22 7.60 -4.79
N THR A 62 8.62 6.46 -5.36
CA THR A 62 9.97 6.29 -5.93
C THR A 62 10.17 7.16 -7.16
N GLN A 63 9.16 7.33 -8.01
CA GLN A 63 9.24 8.24 -9.15
C GLN A 63 9.33 9.70 -8.70
N VAL A 64 8.47 10.13 -7.79
CA VAL A 64 8.46 11.52 -7.29
C VAL A 64 9.81 11.88 -6.67
N ASP A 65 10.40 10.98 -5.88
CA ASP A 65 11.72 11.18 -5.27
C ASP A 65 12.84 11.26 -6.32
N ARG A 66 12.77 10.42 -7.38
CA ARG A 66 13.75 10.43 -8.47
C ARG A 66 13.68 11.70 -9.32
N ASP A 67 12.49 12.26 -9.48
CA ASP A 67 12.28 13.49 -10.26
C ASP A 67 12.62 14.76 -9.46
N HIS A 68 12.81 14.65 -8.14
CA HIS A 68 13.12 15.76 -7.24
C HIS A 68 14.63 15.96 -6.98
N ASP A 69 15.51 15.30 -7.76
CA ASP A 69 16.97 15.34 -7.59
C ASP A 69 17.65 16.16 -8.73
N PRO A 70 17.67 17.51 -8.65
CA PRO A 70 18.23 18.38 -9.69
C PRO A 70 19.76 18.54 -9.65
N GLU A 71 20.50 17.90 -8.75
CA GLU A 71 21.94 18.20 -8.52
C GLU A 71 22.94 17.41 -9.39
N ARG A 72 22.51 16.75 -10.47
CA ARG A 72 23.42 16.02 -11.39
C ARG A 72 23.62 16.65 -12.77
N GLU A 73 23.30 17.93 -12.93
CA GLU A 73 23.50 18.64 -14.21
C GLU A 73 24.67 19.65 -14.21
N SER A 74 25.46 19.78 -13.13
CA SER A 74 26.48 20.83 -13.01
C SER A 74 27.93 20.37 -12.74
N THR A 75 28.32 19.18 -13.24
CA THR A 75 29.75 18.82 -13.36
C THR A 75 30.10 18.28 -14.74
#